data_AF-A0A9P7EY38-F1
#
_entry.id   AF-A0A9P7EY38-F1
#
_cell.length_a   1.000
_cell.length_b   1.000
_cell.length_c   1.000
_cell.angle_alpha   90.00
_cell.angle_beta   90.00
_cell.angle_gamma   90.00
#
_symmetry.space_group_name_H-M   'P 1'
#
loop_
_entity.id
_entity.type
_entity.pdbx_description
1 polymer ?
#
loop_
_entity_poly.entity_id
_entity_poly.type
_entity_poly.pdbx_seq_one_letter_code
_entity_poly.pdbx_strand_id
1 'polypeptide(L)'
;MDQVLTAAQLEEKEKFKAALQKHLTVKFRNDHGNSKPGHKAAAAGNSAVHKLLSNIVKGPTAGRKCPLKESEVYTKKYYTTQVQASVKDELKAIKEQPDVPDPKKTNLWVIQKHVDRCWENESVEVKEEISQLTREMREAAHEAVKGRKSSEVTNDLIILRLTEILSTFFGELHEATGWTFSILLGGPDPSNGGAIDVSSLHVGSTKLAKAGTSNKTDAPAPDNMLTDDDPPMPMTVAPDTLHGSHPTSQEVDLAPILAPIFPSMHLAQGEVVPAPPEEDFYEDFFQHLAPAPQDNE
;
A
#
# COMPACT_ATOMS: atom_id res chain seq x y z
N MET A 1 -18.30 -11.41 54.01
CA MET A 1 -19.17 -10.33 54.51
C MET A 1 -19.48 -9.44 53.34
N ASP A 2 -20.72 -9.49 52.84
CA ASP A 2 -21.14 -8.61 51.74
C ASP A 2 -21.29 -7.19 52.28
N GLN A 3 -20.59 -6.23 51.69
CA GLN A 3 -20.78 -4.83 52.03
C GLN A 3 -22.18 -4.42 51.57
N VAL A 4 -23.06 -4.18 52.54
CA VAL A 4 -24.40 -3.64 52.30
C VAL A 4 -24.22 -2.20 51.81
N LEU A 5 -24.45 -1.99 50.51
CA LEU A 5 -24.43 -0.67 49.89
C LEU A 5 -25.55 0.19 50.48
N THR A 6 -25.26 1.46 50.74
CA THR A 6 -26.25 2.43 51.18
C THR A 6 -27.20 2.79 50.04
N ALA A 7 -28.43 3.22 50.35
CA ALA A 7 -29.43 3.61 49.34
C ALA A 7 -28.90 4.68 48.36
N ALA A 8 -28.07 5.62 48.85
CA ALA A 8 -27.45 6.65 48.01
C ALA A 8 -26.45 6.07 47.00
N GLN A 9 -25.64 5.08 47.40
CA GLN A 9 -24.71 4.39 46.51
C GLN A 9 -25.44 3.55 45.46
N LEU A 10 -26.61 3.01 45.80
CA LEU A 10 -27.45 2.30 44.85
C LEU A 10 -27.97 3.24 43.75
N GLU A 11 -28.48 4.42 44.13
CA GLU A 11 -28.98 5.44 43.20
C GLU A 11 -27.86 5.98 42.28
N GLU A 12 -26.67 6.21 42.82
CA GLU A 12 -25.51 6.64 42.04
C GLU A 12 -25.08 5.55 41.02
N LYS A 13 -25.10 4.28 41.43
CA LYS A 13 -24.81 3.15 40.55
C LYS A 13 -25.84 3.02 39.42
N GLU A 14 -27.11 3.27 39.70
CA GLU A 14 -28.16 3.28 38.68
C GLU A 14 -27.99 4.43 37.68
N LYS A 15 -27.68 5.64 38.16
CA LYS A 15 -27.37 6.79 37.31
C LYS A 15 -26.16 6.51 36.42
N PHE A 16 -25.10 5.94 36.96
CA PHE A 16 -23.91 5.56 36.20
C PHE A 16 -24.23 4.51 35.13
N LYS A 17 -24.99 3.47 35.47
CA LYS A 17 -25.44 2.46 34.51
C LYS A 17 -26.26 3.08 33.38
N ALA A 18 -27.21 3.96 33.70
CA ALA A 18 -28.04 4.63 32.70
C ALA A 18 -27.21 5.54 31.77
N ALA A 19 -26.24 6.27 32.33
CA ALA A 19 -25.32 7.11 31.56
C ALA A 19 -24.44 6.27 30.63
N LEU A 20 -23.88 5.17 31.14
CA LEU A 20 -23.06 4.24 30.35
C LEU A 20 -23.88 3.59 29.23
N GLN A 21 -25.09 3.12 29.52
CA GLN A 21 -25.99 2.54 28.53
C GLN A 21 -26.32 3.54 27.43
N LYS A 22 -26.67 4.78 27.79
CA LYS A 22 -26.94 5.86 26.83
C LYS A 22 -25.71 6.16 25.95
N HIS A 23 -24.52 6.22 26.55
CA HIS A 23 -23.27 6.43 25.81
C HIS A 23 -23.00 5.28 24.81
N LEU A 24 -23.14 4.03 25.26
CA LEU A 24 -22.98 2.85 24.40
C LEU A 24 -24.00 2.81 23.27
N THR A 25 -25.27 3.16 23.52
CA THR A 25 -26.29 3.21 22.47
C THR A 25 -26.01 4.30 21.44
N VAL A 26 -25.56 5.49 21.88
CA VAL A 26 -25.16 6.58 20.96
C VAL A 26 -23.95 6.17 20.13
N LYS A 27 -22.93 5.59 20.77
CA LYS A 27 -21.74 5.08 20.08
C LYS A 27 -22.11 3.99 19.07
N PHE A 28 -22.90 3.00 19.47
CA PHE A 28 -23.37 1.94 18.57
C PHE A 28 -24.18 2.50 17.39
N ARG A 29 -25.06 3.48 17.62
CA ARG A 29 -25.81 4.13 16.53
C ARG A 29 -24.91 4.96 15.61
N ASN A 30 -23.87 5.57 16.15
CA ASN A 30 -22.90 6.32 15.38
C ASN A 30 -21.94 5.41 14.60
N ASP A 31 -21.58 4.24 15.13
CA ASP A 31 -20.62 3.34 14.49
C ASP A 31 -21.32 2.37 13.50
N HIS A 32 -22.56 1.96 13.80
CA HIS A 32 -23.29 0.92 13.05
C HIS A 32 -24.65 1.35 12.49
N GLY A 33 -25.15 2.55 12.79
CA GLY A 33 -26.40 3.04 12.22
C GLY A 33 -26.22 3.66 10.83
N ASN A 34 -27.33 3.79 10.07
CA ASN A 34 -27.41 4.50 8.77
C ASN A 34 -27.18 6.04 8.88
N SER A 35 -26.46 6.48 9.90
CA SER A 35 -26.07 7.88 10.03
C SER A 35 -24.90 8.18 9.08
N LYS A 36 -24.86 9.38 8.50
CA LYS A 36 -23.72 9.85 7.69
C LYS A 36 -22.36 9.68 8.39
N PRO A 37 -22.19 9.96 9.70
CA PRO A 37 -20.93 9.69 10.39
C PRO A 37 -20.62 8.19 10.50
N GLY A 38 -21.62 7.33 10.70
CA GLY A 38 -21.42 5.87 10.72
C GLY A 38 -21.00 5.27 9.40
N HIS A 39 -21.57 5.74 8.29
CA HIS A 39 -21.08 5.37 6.97
C HIS A 39 -19.62 5.79 6.75
N LYS A 40 -19.19 6.94 7.27
CA LYS A 40 -17.78 7.37 7.18
C LYS A 40 -16.85 6.52 8.04
N ALA A 41 -17.25 6.17 9.27
CA ALA A 41 -16.45 5.34 10.17
C ALA A 41 -16.34 3.89 9.67
N ALA A 42 -17.46 3.29 9.26
CA ALA A 42 -17.49 1.96 8.67
C ALA A 42 -16.74 1.90 7.33
N ALA A 43 -16.84 2.95 6.49
CA ALA A 43 -16.03 3.07 5.29
C ALA A 43 -14.54 3.17 5.63
N ALA A 44 -14.14 3.92 6.67
CA ALA A 44 -12.73 4.07 7.03
C ALA A 44 -12.10 2.73 7.47
N GLY A 45 -12.78 1.98 8.36
CA GLY A 45 -12.27 0.70 8.87
C GLY A 45 -12.24 -0.41 7.83
N ASN A 46 -13.33 -0.60 7.09
CA ASN A 46 -13.40 -1.68 6.09
C ASN A 46 -12.65 -1.31 4.80
N SER A 47 -12.48 -0.02 4.48
CA SER A 47 -11.83 0.36 3.24
C SER A 47 -10.34 0.02 3.22
N ALA A 48 -9.61 0.15 4.33
CA ALA A 48 -8.17 -0.09 4.33
C ALA A 48 -7.86 -1.57 4.05
N VAL A 49 -8.44 -2.48 4.83
CA VAL A 49 -8.24 -3.93 4.67
C VAL A 49 -8.80 -4.40 3.33
N HIS A 50 -9.99 -3.96 2.93
CA HIS A 50 -10.57 -4.33 1.65
C HIS A 50 -9.75 -3.78 0.46
N LYS A 51 -9.20 -2.56 0.55
CA LYS A 51 -8.29 -2.02 -0.48
C LYS A 51 -7.01 -2.82 -0.56
N LEU A 52 -6.45 -3.20 0.59
CA LEU A 52 -5.24 -4.00 0.67
C LEU A 52 -5.48 -5.38 0.06
N LEU A 53 -6.53 -6.11 0.47
CA LEU A 53 -6.94 -7.39 -0.12
C LEU A 53 -7.25 -7.25 -1.62
N SER A 54 -7.95 -6.20 -2.04
CA SER A 54 -8.21 -5.93 -3.46
C SER A 54 -6.92 -5.69 -4.24
N ASN A 55 -5.92 -5.03 -3.65
CA ASN A 55 -4.62 -4.81 -4.27
C ASN A 55 -3.75 -6.09 -4.32
N ILE A 56 -3.97 -7.05 -3.42
CA ILE A 56 -3.34 -8.37 -3.53
C ILE A 56 -3.93 -9.12 -4.71
N VAL A 57 -5.26 -9.30 -4.67
CA VAL A 57 -6.00 -10.17 -5.59
C VAL A 57 -5.98 -9.60 -7.01
N LYS A 58 -6.15 -8.29 -7.16
CA LYS A 58 -6.20 -7.62 -8.47
C LYS A 58 -4.86 -7.02 -8.88
N GLY A 59 -3.80 -7.27 -8.10
CA GLY A 59 -2.53 -6.54 -8.18
C GLY A 59 -2.68 -5.09 -7.70
N PRO A 60 -1.56 -4.35 -7.51
CA PRO A 60 -1.63 -2.94 -7.24
C PRO A 60 -2.48 -2.34 -8.35
N THR A 61 -3.66 -1.86 -7.97
CA THR A 61 -4.52 -1.15 -8.90
C THR A 61 -3.77 0.12 -9.20
N ALA A 62 -2.82 0.08 -10.16
CA ALA A 62 -2.17 1.26 -10.71
C ALA A 62 -3.33 2.15 -11.09
N GLY A 63 -3.59 3.16 -10.26
CA GLY A 63 -4.94 3.67 -10.02
C GLY A 63 -5.64 3.82 -11.36
N ARG A 64 -6.79 3.15 -11.55
CA ARG A 64 -7.54 3.27 -12.81
C ARG A 64 -7.66 4.75 -13.07
N LYS A 65 -6.84 5.28 -13.98
CA LYS A 65 -6.83 6.71 -14.25
C LYS A 65 -8.19 6.93 -14.87
N CYS A 66 -9.06 7.63 -14.14
CA CYS A 66 -10.32 8.04 -14.71
C CYS A 66 -9.98 8.76 -16.02
N PRO A 67 -10.65 8.41 -17.14
CA PRO A 67 -10.41 9.13 -18.38
C PRO A 67 -10.62 10.62 -18.12
N LEU A 68 -9.64 11.42 -18.54
CA LEU A 68 -9.69 12.87 -18.36
C LEU A 68 -10.92 13.44 -19.06
N LYS A 69 -11.49 14.50 -18.48
CA LYS A 69 -12.57 15.27 -19.11
C LYS A 69 -12.00 16.17 -20.20
N GLU A 70 -12.82 16.55 -21.18
CA GLU A 70 -12.39 17.45 -22.27
C GLU A 70 -11.84 18.78 -21.74
N SER A 71 -12.45 19.37 -20.71
CA SER A 71 -11.95 20.60 -20.07
C SER A 71 -10.59 20.43 -19.40
N GLU A 72 -10.29 19.25 -18.85
CA GLU A 72 -8.98 18.94 -18.27
C GLU A 72 -7.91 18.78 -19.36
N VAL A 73 -8.27 18.13 -20.47
CA VAL A 73 -7.40 18.00 -21.66
C VAL A 73 -7.13 19.38 -22.29
N TYR A 74 -8.16 20.22 -22.40
CA TYR A 74 -8.06 21.61 -22.85
C TYR A 74 -7.10 22.41 -21.97
N THR A 75 -7.31 22.38 -20.66
CA THR A 75 -6.45 23.08 -19.69
C THR A 75 -5.00 22.63 -19.87
N LYS A 76 -4.75 21.32 -19.98
CA LYS A 76 -3.39 20.81 -20.17
C LYS A 76 -2.70 21.38 -21.42
N LYS A 77 -3.44 21.59 -22.51
CA LYS A 77 -2.89 22.06 -23.80
C LYS A 77 -2.78 23.58 -23.91
N TYR A 78 -3.76 24.32 -23.39
CA TYR A 78 -3.94 25.76 -23.64
C TYR A 78 -3.84 26.63 -22.38
N TYR A 79 -3.49 26.07 -21.21
CA TYR A 79 -3.42 26.85 -19.98
C TYR A 79 -2.45 28.02 -20.07
N THR A 80 -1.20 27.77 -20.48
CA THR A 80 -0.16 28.81 -20.57
C THR A 80 -0.50 29.91 -21.56
N THR A 81 -1.09 29.55 -22.70
CA THR A 81 -1.35 30.49 -23.80
C THR A 81 -2.64 31.29 -23.60
N GLN A 82 -3.70 30.69 -23.05
CA GLN A 82 -5.03 31.31 -23.01
C GLN A 82 -5.52 31.62 -21.60
N VAL A 83 -5.35 30.69 -20.64
CA VAL A 83 -6.01 30.78 -19.32
C VAL A 83 -5.14 31.52 -18.30
N GLN A 84 -3.82 31.36 -18.37
CA GLN A 84 -2.89 31.78 -17.32
C GLN A 84 -2.88 33.30 -17.11
N ALA A 85 -2.96 34.10 -18.18
CA ALA A 85 -2.97 35.56 -18.07
C ALA A 85 -4.20 36.05 -17.27
N SER A 86 -5.39 35.62 -17.68
CA SER A 86 -6.66 35.96 -17.02
C SER A 86 -6.71 35.52 -15.55
N VAL A 87 -6.17 34.33 -15.25
CA VAL A 87 -6.05 33.82 -13.87
C VAL A 87 -5.09 34.70 -13.05
N LYS A 88 -3.91 35.03 -13.58
CA LYS A 88 -2.93 35.88 -12.87
C LYS A 88 -3.51 37.25 -12.56
N ASP A 89 -4.28 37.84 -13.47
CA ASP A 89 -4.88 39.15 -13.28
C ASP A 89 -5.99 39.12 -12.19
N GLU A 90 -6.87 38.12 -12.20
CA GLU A 90 -7.90 37.98 -11.15
C GLU A 90 -7.28 37.66 -9.78
N LEU A 91 -6.23 36.84 -9.73
CA LEU A 91 -5.51 36.54 -8.49
C LEU A 91 -4.81 37.76 -7.90
N LYS A 92 -4.22 38.63 -8.74
CA LYS A 92 -3.66 39.91 -8.30
C LYS A 92 -4.74 40.81 -7.70
N ALA A 93 -5.89 40.93 -8.38
CA ALA A 93 -7.01 41.74 -7.90
C ALA A 93 -7.59 41.22 -6.56
N ILE A 94 -7.64 39.90 -6.37
CA ILE A 94 -8.08 39.30 -5.10
C ILE A 94 -7.05 39.57 -3.99
N LYS A 95 -5.75 39.47 -4.28
CA LYS A 95 -4.67 39.69 -3.30
C LYS A 95 -4.64 41.11 -2.74
N GLU A 96 -5.13 42.10 -3.49
CA GLU A 96 -5.24 43.49 -3.04
C GLU A 96 -6.41 43.73 -2.06
N GLN A 97 -7.35 42.78 -1.94
CA GLN A 97 -8.45 42.91 -0.97
C GLN A 97 -7.97 42.53 0.44
N PRO A 98 -8.35 43.29 1.49
CA PRO A 98 -7.84 43.06 2.85
C PRO A 98 -8.46 41.85 3.59
N ASP A 99 -9.46 41.16 3.03
CA ASP A 99 -10.22 40.09 3.70
C ASP A 99 -10.37 38.84 2.82
N VAL A 100 -9.25 38.28 2.36
CA VAL A 100 -9.25 37.16 1.40
C VAL A 100 -9.45 35.82 2.12
N PRO A 101 -10.45 35.01 1.74
CA PRO A 101 -10.59 33.62 2.19
C PRO A 101 -9.38 32.76 1.80
N ASP A 102 -9.14 31.65 2.52
CA ASP A 102 -8.05 30.67 2.28
C ASP A 102 -7.54 30.64 0.81
N PRO A 103 -6.33 31.16 0.55
CA PRO A 103 -5.86 31.46 -0.80
C PRO A 103 -5.86 30.22 -1.69
N LYS A 104 -5.65 29.03 -1.13
CA LYS A 104 -5.60 27.78 -1.90
C LYS A 104 -6.95 27.44 -2.52
N LYS A 105 -8.04 27.61 -1.78
CA LYS A 105 -9.39 27.32 -2.26
C LYS A 105 -9.82 28.35 -3.29
N THR A 106 -9.50 29.61 -3.03
CA THR A 106 -9.81 30.73 -3.92
C THR A 106 -9.07 30.56 -5.26
N ASN A 107 -7.78 30.18 -5.26
CA ASN A 107 -7.01 29.98 -6.47
C ASN A 107 -7.60 28.90 -7.39
N LEU A 108 -7.94 27.74 -6.83
CA LEU A 108 -8.49 26.64 -7.60
C LEU A 108 -9.84 27.02 -8.23
N TRP A 109 -10.69 27.74 -7.48
CA TRP A 109 -11.97 28.21 -7.97
C TRP A 109 -11.82 29.23 -9.11
N VAL A 110 -10.88 30.17 -8.99
CA VAL A 110 -10.57 31.15 -10.06
C VAL A 110 -10.10 30.44 -11.33
N ILE A 111 -9.22 29.44 -11.20
CA ILE A 111 -8.75 28.63 -12.34
C ILE A 111 -9.93 27.93 -13.02
N GLN A 112 -10.77 27.22 -12.27
CA GLN A 112 -11.91 26.49 -12.83
C GLN A 112 -12.87 27.43 -13.56
N LYS A 113 -13.20 28.57 -12.94
CA LYS A 113 -14.06 29.60 -13.53
C LYS A 113 -13.52 30.12 -14.87
N HIS A 114 -12.23 30.40 -14.97
CA HIS A 114 -11.62 30.87 -16.23
C HIS A 114 -11.51 29.77 -17.27
N VAL A 115 -11.15 28.56 -16.87
CA VAL A 115 -11.13 27.40 -17.79
C VAL A 115 -12.50 27.19 -18.41
N ASP A 116 -13.56 27.16 -17.60
CA ASP A 116 -14.93 26.94 -18.08
C ASP A 116 -15.35 28.06 -19.04
N ARG A 117 -15.06 29.33 -18.70
CA ARG A 117 -15.35 30.48 -19.56
C ARG A 117 -14.58 30.43 -20.88
N CYS A 118 -13.28 30.11 -20.86
CA CYS A 118 -12.47 29.98 -22.06
C CYS A 118 -12.99 28.84 -22.93
N TRP A 119 -13.28 27.68 -22.33
CA TRP A 119 -13.83 26.52 -23.04
C TRP A 119 -15.18 26.80 -23.70
N GLU A 120 -16.11 27.48 -23.03
CA GLU A 120 -17.41 27.84 -23.60
C GLU A 120 -17.27 28.74 -24.83
N ASN A 121 -16.37 29.73 -24.78
CA ASN A 121 -16.15 30.72 -25.85
C ASN A 121 -15.18 30.26 -26.95
N GLU A 122 -14.58 29.08 -26.80
CA GLU A 122 -13.62 28.53 -27.74
C GLU A 122 -14.29 28.14 -29.08
N SER A 123 -13.51 28.22 -30.15
CA SER A 123 -13.92 27.83 -31.50
C SER A 123 -14.35 26.36 -31.59
N VAL A 124 -15.23 26.05 -32.56
CA VAL A 124 -15.69 24.67 -32.79
C VAL A 124 -14.53 23.77 -33.21
N GLU A 125 -13.58 24.29 -33.99
CA GLU A 125 -12.39 23.56 -34.45
C GLU A 125 -11.53 23.08 -33.28
N VAL A 126 -11.25 23.94 -32.30
CA VAL A 126 -10.48 23.56 -31.10
C VAL A 126 -11.26 22.60 -30.21
N LYS A 127 -12.59 22.73 -30.11
CA LYS A 127 -13.43 21.78 -29.37
C LYS A 127 -13.39 20.39 -30.00
N GLU A 128 -13.47 20.30 -31.33
CA GLU A 128 -13.33 19.03 -32.06
C GLU A 128 -11.93 18.42 -31.88
N GLU A 129 -10.88 19.25 -31.94
CA GLU A 129 -9.50 18.82 -31.71
C GLU A 129 -9.32 18.22 -30.29
N ILE A 130 -9.83 18.89 -29.25
CA ILE A 130 -9.77 18.40 -27.87
C ILE A 130 -10.61 17.13 -27.68
N SER A 131 -11.78 17.03 -28.33
CA SER A 131 -12.60 15.83 -28.27
C SER A 131 -11.90 14.63 -28.93
N GLN A 132 -11.24 14.85 -30.08
CA GLN A 132 -10.41 13.84 -30.73
C GLN A 132 -9.24 13.41 -29.84
N LEU A 133 -8.49 14.36 -29.26
CA LEU A 133 -7.38 14.05 -28.36
C LEU A 133 -7.85 13.28 -27.12
N THR A 134 -9.02 13.63 -26.57
CA THR A 134 -9.62 12.92 -25.43
C THR A 134 -9.98 11.48 -25.79
N ARG A 135 -10.48 11.24 -27.01
CA ARG A 135 -10.76 9.90 -27.54
C ARG A 135 -9.47 9.09 -27.70
N GLU A 136 -8.44 9.67 -28.30
CA GLU A 136 -7.13 9.02 -28.48
C GLU A 136 -6.48 8.65 -27.14
N MET A 137 -6.51 9.56 -26.15
CA MET A 137 -6.01 9.27 -24.79
C MET A 137 -6.79 8.14 -24.12
N ARG A 138 -8.11 8.08 -24.33
CA ARG A 138 -8.98 7.02 -23.77
C ARG A 138 -8.68 5.67 -24.43
N GLU A 139 -8.51 5.65 -25.75
CA GLU A 139 -8.17 4.44 -26.50
C GLU A 139 -6.77 3.94 -26.12
N ALA A 140 -5.77 4.83 -26.05
CA ALA A 140 -4.43 4.49 -25.59
C ALA A 140 -4.42 3.93 -24.15
N ALA A 141 -5.20 4.52 -23.24
CA ALA A 141 -5.35 3.99 -21.88
C ALA A 141 -6.00 2.60 -21.88
N HIS A 142 -6.99 2.37 -22.73
CA HIS A 142 -7.65 1.09 -22.87
C HIS A 142 -6.73 0.02 -23.47
N GLU A 143 -5.94 0.35 -24.49
CA GLU A 143 -4.94 -0.54 -25.07
C GLU A 143 -3.79 -0.83 -24.09
N ALA A 144 -3.37 0.14 -23.28
CA ALA A 144 -2.40 -0.10 -22.20
C ALA A 144 -2.94 -1.07 -21.14
N VAL A 145 -4.23 -1.02 -20.83
CA VAL A 145 -4.89 -1.99 -19.93
C VAL A 145 -5.03 -3.35 -20.61
N LYS A 146 -5.32 -3.40 -21.91
CA LYS A 146 -5.38 -4.65 -22.69
C LYS A 146 -4.02 -5.31 -22.84
N GLY A 147 -2.95 -4.54 -23.06
CA GLY A 147 -1.58 -5.06 -23.13
C GLY A 147 -1.10 -5.59 -21.78
N ARG A 148 -1.65 -5.06 -20.68
CA ARG A 148 -1.50 -5.60 -19.33
C ARG A 148 -2.52 -6.69 -19.00
N LYS A 149 -3.25 -7.25 -19.97
CA LYS A 149 -4.09 -8.43 -19.74
C LYS A 149 -3.20 -9.52 -19.15
N SER A 150 -3.33 -9.65 -17.83
CA SER A 150 -2.95 -10.84 -17.10
C SER A 150 -1.55 -11.31 -17.47
N SER A 151 -0.51 -10.64 -16.96
CA SER A 151 0.52 -11.48 -16.34
C SER A 151 -0.27 -12.27 -15.31
N GLU A 152 -0.64 -13.50 -15.68
CA GLU A 152 -1.45 -14.38 -14.87
C GLU A 152 -0.79 -14.35 -13.51
N VAL A 153 -1.46 -13.72 -12.54
CA VAL A 153 -0.92 -13.62 -11.20
C VAL A 153 -0.96 -15.06 -10.75
N THR A 154 0.19 -15.73 -10.87
CA THR A 154 0.28 -17.14 -10.53
C THR A 154 -0.16 -17.27 -9.09
N ASN A 155 -0.87 -18.34 -8.79
CA ASN A 155 -1.33 -18.59 -7.42
C ASN A 155 -0.16 -18.51 -6.42
N ASP A 156 1.06 -18.89 -6.83
CA ASP A 156 2.29 -18.74 -6.03
C ASP A 156 2.57 -17.28 -5.64
N LEU A 157 2.41 -16.33 -6.58
CA LEU A 157 2.59 -14.91 -6.29
C LEU A 157 1.53 -14.38 -5.32
N ILE A 158 0.31 -14.91 -5.37
CA ILE A 158 -0.74 -14.57 -4.40
C ILE A 158 -0.37 -15.08 -3.01
N ILE A 159 0.11 -16.33 -2.90
CA ILE A 159 0.53 -16.93 -1.64
C ILE A 159 1.69 -16.14 -1.02
N LEU A 160 2.72 -15.81 -1.80
CA LEU A 160 3.86 -15.00 -1.33
C LEU A 160 3.43 -13.63 -0.81
N ARG A 161 2.57 -12.92 -1.57
CA ARG A 161 2.03 -11.62 -1.15
C ARG A 161 1.15 -11.70 0.08
N LEU A 162 0.37 -12.77 0.23
CA LEU A 162 -0.44 -13.00 1.41
C LEU A 162 0.45 -13.14 2.65
N THR A 163 1.54 -13.91 2.56
CA THR A 163 2.48 -14.10 3.66
C THR A 163 3.16 -12.79 4.08
N GLU A 164 3.59 -11.96 3.13
CA GLU A 164 4.18 -10.65 3.39
C GLU A 164 3.22 -9.72 4.15
N ILE A 165 1.94 -9.74 3.76
CA ILE A 165 0.90 -8.92 4.37
C ILE A 165 0.52 -9.40 5.76
N LEU A 166 0.39 -10.71 5.93
CA LEU A 166 0.15 -11.29 7.24
C LEU A 166 1.34 -10.96 8.16
N SER A 167 2.58 -11.05 7.67
CA SER A 167 3.77 -10.68 8.45
C SER A 167 3.71 -9.22 8.91
N THR A 168 3.38 -8.29 8.00
CA THR A 168 3.24 -6.86 8.34
C THR A 168 2.13 -6.63 9.38
N PHE A 169 0.94 -7.18 9.14
CA PHE A 169 -0.23 -7.00 10.01
C PHE A 169 0.00 -7.57 11.42
N PHE A 170 0.51 -8.81 11.51
CA PHE A 170 0.78 -9.44 12.79
C PHE A 170 2.04 -8.86 13.46
N GLY A 171 2.95 -8.26 12.70
CA GLY A 171 4.08 -7.50 13.24
C GLY A 171 3.62 -6.28 14.02
N GLU A 172 2.76 -5.46 13.42
CA GLU A 172 2.15 -4.31 14.10
C GLU A 172 1.34 -4.74 15.35
N LEU A 173 0.58 -5.84 15.25
CA LEU A 173 -0.15 -6.38 16.41
C LEU A 173 0.79 -6.90 17.50
N HIS A 174 1.89 -7.56 17.15
CA HIS A 174 2.88 -8.02 18.11
C HIS A 174 3.50 -6.85 18.87
N GLU A 175 3.90 -5.78 18.17
CA GLU A 175 4.45 -4.58 18.79
C GLU A 175 3.45 -3.89 19.73
N ALA A 176 2.19 -3.81 19.33
CA ALA A 176 1.15 -3.13 20.11
C ALA A 176 0.69 -3.94 21.34
N THR A 177 0.65 -5.28 21.24
CA THR A 177 0.03 -6.14 22.27
C THR A 177 1.02 -7.00 23.05
N GLY A 178 2.22 -7.21 22.52
CA GLY A 178 3.21 -8.16 23.02
C GLY A 178 2.84 -9.63 22.77
N TRP A 179 1.74 -9.92 22.08
CA TRP A 179 1.30 -11.29 21.78
C TRP A 179 2.09 -11.86 20.62
N THR A 180 2.35 -13.17 20.67
CA THR A 180 2.98 -13.90 19.57
C THR A 180 1.91 -14.65 18.79
N PHE A 181 1.99 -14.60 17.47
CA PHE A 181 0.99 -15.19 16.57
C PHE A 181 1.60 -16.32 15.75
N SER A 182 0.86 -17.41 15.59
CA SER A 182 1.18 -18.50 14.66
C SER A 182 -0.01 -18.71 13.74
N ILE A 183 0.23 -18.72 12.44
CA ILE A 183 -0.79 -18.94 11.41
C ILE A 183 -0.40 -20.20 10.65
N LEU A 184 -1.32 -21.16 10.57
CA LEU A 184 -1.20 -22.28 9.65
C LEU A 184 -2.10 -22.03 8.44
N LEU A 185 -1.50 -22.14 7.26
CA LEU A 185 -2.15 -22.06 5.96
C LEU A 185 -2.05 -23.45 5.33
N GLY A 186 -3.17 -24.00 4.89
CA GLY A 186 -3.21 -25.32 4.25
C GLY A 186 -4.07 -25.27 2.99
N GLY A 187 -3.58 -25.87 1.91
CA GLY A 187 -4.30 -25.93 0.65
C GLY A 187 -3.50 -26.59 -0.47
N PRO A 188 -4.10 -26.72 -1.67
CA PRO A 188 -3.40 -27.20 -2.85
C PRO A 188 -2.27 -26.24 -3.25
N ASP A 189 -1.04 -26.74 -3.32
CA ASP A 189 0.11 -26.00 -3.82
C ASP A 189 0.16 -26.08 -5.36
N PRO A 190 0.01 -24.97 -6.09
CA PRO A 190 0.08 -24.95 -7.55
C PRO A 190 1.44 -25.43 -8.07
N SER A 191 2.52 -25.13 -7.33
CA SER A 191 3.88 -25.51 -7.70
C SER A 191 4.12 -27.02 -7.60
N ASN A 192 3.38 -27.70 -6.73
CA ASN A 192 3.43 -29.16 -6.54
C ASN A 192 2.21 -29.88 -7.14
N GLY A 193 1.72 -29.41 -8.30
CA GLY A 193 0.65 -30.07 -9.05
C GLY A 193 -0.69 -30.15 -8.31
N GLY A 194 -0.94 -29.27 -7.34
CA GLY A 194 -2.13 -29.25 -6.52
C GLY A 194 -2.11 -30.23 -5.33
N ALA A 195 -0.95 -30.80 -4.99
CA ALA A 195 -0.79 -31.56 -3.74
C ALA A 195 -1.10 -30.66 -2.53
N ILE A 196 -1.68 -31.24 -1.48
CA ILE A 196 -1.96 -30.48 -0.25
C ILE A 196 -0.65 -30.19 0.46
N ASP A 197 -0.34 -28.90 0.62
CA ASP A 197 0.79 -28.43 1.41
C ASP A 197 0.31 -27.60 2.60
N VAL A 198 1.15 -27.52 3.64
CA VAL A 198 0.90 -26.78 4.87
C VAL A 198 2.08 -25.85 5.14
N SER A 199 1.81 -24.55 5.09
CA SER A 199 2.76 -23.50 5.43
C SER A 199 2.43 -22.91 6.80
N SER A 200 3.45 -22.65 7.61
CA SER A 200 3.29 -21.97 8.91
C SER A 200 4.03 -20.63 8.92
N LEU A 201 3.35 -19.56 9.30
CA LEU A 201 3.93 -18.24 9.55
C LEU A 201 3.91 -17.96 11.05
N HIS A 202 5.09 -17.70 11.62
CA HIS A 202 5.22 -17.30 13.02
C HIS A 202 5.67 -15.84 13.11
N VAL A 203 4.96 -15.02 13.89
CA VAL A 203 5.26 -13.60 14.08
C VAL A 203 5.33 -13.27 15.56
N GLY A 204 6.50 -12.77 15.97
CA GLY A 204 6.79 -12.31 17.32
C GLY A 204 8.01 -12.99 17.92
N SER A 205 8.48 -12.43 19.03
CA SER A 205 9.55 -13.03 19.83
C SER A 205 9.09 -13.22 21.27
N THR A 206 9.37 -14.40 21.83
CA THR A 206 9.17 -14.63 23.26
C THR A 206 10.48 -14.34 23.98
N LYS A 207 10.41 -13.61 25.11
CA LYS A 207 11.60 -13.28 25.92
C LYS A 207 12.35 -14.50 26.45
N LEU A 208 11.73 -15.69 26.45
CA LEU A 208 12.36 -16.93 26.89
C LEU A 208 13.43 -17.47 25.91
N ALA A 209 13.40 -17.10 24.62
CA ALA A 209 14.34 -17.65 23.64
C ALA A 209 15.74 -17.01 23.66
N LYS A 210 15.95 -15.90 24.40
CA LYS A 210 17.23 -15.19 24.42
C LYS A 210 18.29 -15.82 25.34
N ALA A 211 18.00 -16.95 25.97
CA ALA A 211 18.85 -17.56 27.00
C ALA A 211 19.63 -18.82 26.57
N GLY A 212 19.51 -19.33 25.35
CA GLY A 212 20.29 -20.52 25.02
C GLY A 212 20.14 -21.06 23.61
N THR A 213 20.92 -20.52 22.68
CA THR A 213 21.52 -21.26 21.55
C THR A 213 22.61 -20.37 20.92
N SER A 214 23.67 -20.11 21.69
CA SER A 214 24.99 -19.88 21.08
C SER A 214 25.45 -21.25 20.58
N ASN A 215 25.05 -21.63 19.35
CA ASN A 215 25.70 -22.72 18.63
C ASN A 215 27.13 -22.28 18.29
N LYS A 216 28.01 -22.44 19.27
CA LYS A 216 29.46 -22.40 19.10
C LYS A 216 29.91 -23.83 18.89
N THR A 217 29.57 -24.40 17.74
CA THR A 217 30.09 -25.69 17.28
C THR A 217 31.37 -25.45 16.47
N ASP A 218 32.37 -24.86 17.12
CA ASP A 218 33.77 -25.02 16.72
C ASP A 218 34.31 -26.28 17.41
N ALA A 219 33.79 -27.44 17.03
CA ALA A 219 34.39 -28.72 17.39
C ALA A 219 35.24 -29.18 16.19
N PRO A 220 36.58 -29.22 16.30
CA PRO A 220 37.43 -29.72 15.24
C PRO A 220 37.12 -31.20 14.99
N ALA A 221 36.95 -31.56 13.71
CA ALA A 221 36.70 -32.92 13.27
C ALA A 221 37.79 -33.87 13.79
N PRO A 222 37.44 -35.06 14.33
CA PRO A 222 38.43 -36.08 14.58
C PRO A 222 38.90 -36.69 13.24
N ASP A 223 40.19 -36.53 12.99
CA ASP A 223 40.97 -37.31 12.04
C ASP A 223 40.72 -38.80 12.30
N ASN A 224 40.04 -39.48 11.38
CA ASN A 224 39.90 -40.94 11.44
C ASN A 224 40.68 -41.57 10.29
N MET A 225 41.80 -42.16 10.67
CA MET A 225 42.70 -42.95 9.85
C MET A 225 42.05 -44.30 9.47
N LEU A 226 42.26 -44.67 8.19
CA LEU A 226 42.76 -45.96 7.70
C LEU A 226 42.13 -47.27 8.24
N THR A 227 41.51 -48.06 7.36
CA THR A 227 42.03 -49.38 6.90
C THR A 227 41.21 -49.95 5.75
N ASP A 228 41.91 -50.22 4.65
CA ASP A 228 41.98 -51.45 3.85
C ASP A 228 40.74 -52.08 3.19
N ASP A 229 40.82 -52.09 1.86
CA ASP A 229 40.63 -53.22 0.93
C ASP A 229 39.56 -54.29 1.24
N ASP A 230 38.48 -54.26 0.44
CA ASP A 230 37.82 -55.49 -0.03
C ASP A 230 37.23 -55.28 -1.44
N PRO A 231 37.47 -56.19 -2.42
CA PRO A 231 37.00 -56.04 -3.79
C PRO A 231 35.53 -56.48 -3.98
N PRO A 232 34.84 -55.95 -5.00
CA PRO A 232 33.40 -56.15 -5.19
C PRO A 232 33.07 -57.49 -5.84
N MET A 233 32.11 -58.22 -5.25
CA MET A 233 31.41 -59.34 -5.89
C MET A 233 30.10 -58.85 -6.53
N PRO A 234 29.82 -59.15 -7.81
CA PRO A 234 28.56 -58.81 -8.45
C PRO A 234 27.49 -59.88 -8.13
N MET A 235 26.46 -59.49 -7.37
CA MET A 235 25.25 -60.30 -7.19
C MET A 235 24.05 -59.57 -7.78
N THR A 236 23.60 -60.12 -8.91
CA THR A 236 22.34 -59.87 -9.59
C THR A 236 21.16 -60.27 -8.69
N VAL A 237 20.30 -59.32 -8.30
CA VAL A 237 18.93 -59.61 -7.83
C VAL A 237 17.98 -58.52 -8.32
N ALA A 238 16.83 -58.98 -8.83
CA ALA A 238 15.74 -58.23 -9.45
C ALA A 238 14.98 -57.31 -8.47
N PRO A 239 14.14 -56.38 -8.97
CA PRO A 239 13.54 -55.31 -8.18
C PRO A 239 12.21 -55.76 -7.57
N ASP A 240 12.00 -55.46 -6.29
CA ASP A 240 10.67 -55.25 -5.73
C ASP A 240 10.79 -54.76 -4.29
N THR A 241 10.75 -53.44 -4.06
CA THR A 241 10.13 -52.90 -2.85
C THR A 241 9.74 -51.43 -3.03
N LEU A 242 8.44 -51.20 -3.12
CA LEU A 242 7.77 -49.95 -2.77
C LEU A 242 8.23 -49.50 -1.38
N HIS A 243 8.94 -48.37 -1.27
CA HIS A 243 9.07 -47.62 -0.01
C HIS A 243 8.79 -46.15 -0.29
N GLY A 244 7.74 -45.65 0.37
CA GLY A 244 7.38 -44.23 0.37
C GLY A 244 8.47 -43.41 1.04
N SER A 245 9.03 -42.50 0.27
CA SER A 245 9.91 -41.43 0.74
C SER A 245 9.09 -40.38 1.48
N HIS A 246 9.32 -40.26 2.79
CA HIS A 246 8.97 -39.06 3.56
C HIS A 246 9.82 -37.87 3.05
N PRO A 247 9.22 -36.70 2.75
CA PRO A 247 10.01 -35.51 2.53
C PRO A 247 10.52 -34.97 3.87
N THR A 248 11.85 -34.94 3.99
CA THR A 248 12.63 -34.20 4.98
C THR A 248 12.23 -32.72 4.95
N SER A 249 11.80 -32.18 6.08
CA SER A 249 11.59 -30.74 6.27
C SER A 249 12.87 -29.99 5.95
N GLN A 250 12.86 -29.21 4.87
CA GLN A 250 13.96 -28.35 4.48
C GLN A 250 13.83 -27.03 5.24
N GLU A 251 14.68 -26.85 6.25
CA GLU A 251 14.89 -25.58 6.95
C GLU A 251 15.58 -24.63 5.96
N VAL A 252 14.82 -23.74 5.33
CA VAL A 252 15.37 -22.68 4.47
C VAL A 252 15.91 -21.57 5.36
N ASP A 253 17.21 -21.66 5.62
CA ASP A 253 18.01 -20.63 6.27
C ASP A 253 18.13 -19.42 5.31
N LEU A 254 17.19 -18.48 5.43
CA LEU A 254 17.22 -17.20 4.71
C LEU A 254 18.26 -16.29 5.37
N ALA A 255 19.49 -16.36 4.87
CA ALA A 255 20.52 -15.35 5.16
C ALA A 255 20.06 -13.95 4.68
N PRO A 256 20.45 -12.87 5.39
CA PRO A 256 19.98 -11.52 5.11
C PRO A 256 20.71 -10.92 3.91
N ILE A 257 20.05 -10.86 2.76
CA ILE A 257 20.46 -10.02 1.64
C ILE A 257 19.69 -8.71 1.75
N LEU A 258 20.33 -7.69 2.33
CA LEU A 258 20.32 -6.27 1.89
C LEU A 258 20.85 -5.39 3.02
N ALA A 259 22.14 -5.05 2.93
CA ALA A 259 22.69 -3.87 3.58
C ALA A 259 22.18 -2.61 2.83
N PRO A 260 21.71 -1.56 3.53
CA PRO A 260 21.50 -0.28 2.89
C PRO A 260 22.84 0.45 2.74
N ILE A 261 23.29 0.60 1.49
CA ILE A 261 24.31 1.57 1.10
C ILE A 261 23.68 2.96 1.22
N PHE A 262 23.86 3.61 2.36
CA PHE A 262 23.68 5.07 2.48
C PHE A 262 25.06 5.74 2.35
N PRO A 263 25.29 6.61 1.37
CA PRO A 263 26.44 7.49 1.38
C PRO A 263 26.29 8.47 2.55
N SER A 264 27.27 8.45 3.46
CA SER A 264 27.43 9.44 4.51
C SER A 264 27.71 10.80 3.86
N MET A 265 26.70 11.66 3.77
CA MET A 265 26.92 13.06 3.38
C MET A 265 27.52 13.80 4.58
N HIS A 266 28.80 14.15 4.46
CA HIS A 266 29.44 15.17 5.28
C HIS A 266 28.69 16.49 5.14
N LEU A 267 28.18 16.99 6.26
CA LEU A 267 27.61 18.32 6.39
C LEU A 267 28.76 19.34 6.32
N ALA A 268 29.08 19.81 5.11
CA ALA A 268 29.89 21.00 4.94
C ALA A 268 29.05 22.21 5.35
N GLN A 269 29.55 22.97 6.33
CA GLN A 269 29.03 24.30 6.66
C GLN A 269 29.30 25.23 5.46
N GLY A 270 28.26 25.50 4.68
CA GLY A 270 28.29 26.39 3.51
C GLY A 270 27.21 27.46 3.61
N GLU A 271 27.65 28.69 3.37
CA GLU A 271 26.92 29.95 3.13
C GLU A 271 25.38 29.92 3.06
N VAL A 272 24.79 30.89 3.78
CA VAL A 272 23.39 31.30 3.65
C VAL A 272 23.17 31.93 2.28
N VAL A 273 22.70 31.12 1.34
CA VAL A 273 22.11 31.59 0.07
C VAL A 273 20.70 32.10 0.37
N PRO A 274 20.32 33.32 -0.05
CA PRO A 274 18.97 33.83 0.17
C PRO A 274 17.94 32.96 -0.55
N ALA A 275 16.84 32.67 0.14
CA ALA A 275 15.74 31.89 -0.39
C ALA A 275 15.22 32.48 -1.71
N PRO A 276 15.02 31.66 -2.76
CA PRO A 276 14.38 32.12 -3.98
C PRO A 276 12.93 32.53 -3.69
N PRO A 277 12.39 33.54 -4.42
CA PRO A 277 11.01 33.99 -4.27
C PRO A 277 10.03 32.85 -4.57
N GLU A 278 8.97 32.74 -3.76
CA GLU A 278 7.91 31.71 -3.81
C GLU A 278 7.00 31.78 -5.07
N GLU A 279 7.52 32.11 -6.26
CA GLU A 279 6.73 32.28 -7.48
C GLU A 279 6.56 30.99 -8.32
N ASP A 280 7.30 29.90 -8.04
CA ASP A 280 7.37 28.75 -8.96
C ASP A 280 6.58 27.49 -8.54
N PHE A 281 5.80 27.53 -7.45
CA PHE A 281 5.11 26.33 -6.93
C PHE A 281 4.03 25.73 -7.87
N TYR A 282 3.63 26.45 -8.93
CA TYR A 282 2.61 25.99 -9.88
C TYR A 282 3.17 25.36 -11.17
N GLU A 283 4.45 25.57 -11.49
CA GLU A 283 5.10 24.86 -12.61
C GLU A 283 5.23 23.35 -12.29
N ASP A 284 5.60 23.02 -11.05
CA ASP A 284 5.84 21.64 -10.59
C ASP A 284 4.57 20.75 -10.62
N PHE A 285 3.39 21.33 -10.38
CA PHE A 285 2.14 20.54 -10.37
C PHE A 285 1.76 20.01 -11.76
N PHE A 286 2.18 20.69 -12.84
CA PHE A 286 1.86 20.28 -14.21
C PHE A 286 3.06 19.71 -14.98
N GLN A 287 4.30 20.03 -14.61
CA GLN A 287 5.50 19.50 -15.28
C GLN A 287 5.67 17.98 -15.12
N HIS A 288 5.19 17.37 -14.04
CA HIS A 288 5.28 15.90 -13.84
C HIS A 288 4.26 15.07 -14.67
N LEU A 289 3.45 15.70 -15.52
CA LEU A 289 2.44 15.02 -16.35
C LEU A 289 2.63 15.22 -17.86
N ALA A 290 3.68 15.92 -18.30
CA ALA A 290 4.03 16.02 -19.71
C ALA A 290 4.73 14.72 -20.17
N PRO A 291 4.31 14.08 -21.28
CA PRO A 291 5.10 13.01 -21.88
C PRO A 291 6.45 13.58 -22.35
N ALA A 292 7.52 12.81 -22.17
CA ALA A 292 8.86 13.18 -22.64
C ALA A 292 8.80 13.55 -24.15
N PRO A 293 9.53 14.58 -24.59
CA PRO A 293 9.57 14.93 -26.01
C PRO A 293 10.03 13.71 -26.80
N GLN A 294 9.22 13.30 -27.78
CA GLN A 294 9.65 12.31 -28.75
C GLN A 294 10.55 13.02 -29.75
N ASP A 295 11.84 12.69 -29.72
CA ASP A 295 12.78 13.06 -30.75
C ASP A 295 12.33 12.39 -32.06
N ASN A 296 11.72 13.18 -32.95
CA ASN A 296 11.45 12.76 -34.31
C ASN A 296 12.70 13.08 -35.15
N GLU A 297 13.41 12.03 -35.56
CA GLU A 297 14.35 12.03 -36.70
C GLU A 297 13.59 12.01 -38.04
#